data_AF-A0A7G1IF13-F1
#
_entry.id   AF-A0A7G1IF13-F1
#
_cell.length_a   1.000
_cell.length_b   1.000
_cell.length_c   1.000
_cell.angle_alpha   90.00
_cell.angle_beta   90.00
_cell.angle_gamma   90.00
#
_symmetry.space_group_name_H-M   'P 1'
#
loop_
_entity.id
_entity.type
_entity.pdbx_description
1 polymer ?
#
loop_
_entity_poly.entity_id
_entity_poly.type
_entity_poly.pdbx_seq_one_letter_code
_entity_poly.pdbx_strand_id
1 'polypeptide(L)'
;MIVDLPETTTTAVNKKLDELRARIGAVTMGRVLTLIIAPDSEAMFEESIEAANSASHEHPSRIIVVMRGDPYAEKPRLDAQLRVGADAGAGEVVVLRLSGPSPATPTAS
;
A
#
# COMPACT_ATOMS: atom_id res chain seq x y z
N MET A 1 -10.64 6.06 -6.96
CA MET A 1 -10.09 7.26 -6.31
C MET A 1 -8.69 6.98 -5.79
N ILE A 2 -7.75 7.91 -5.99
CA ILE A 2 -6.37 7.87 -5.47
C ILE A 2 -6.15 9.02 -4.49
N VAL A 3 -5.46 8.76 -3.37
CA VAL A 3 -5.09 9.75 -2.36
C VAL A 3 -3.62 9.59 -2.00
N ASP A 4 -2.83 10.63 -2.25
CA ASP A 4 -1.43 10.68 -1.85
C ASP A 4 -1.27 11.27 -0.43
N LEU A 5 -0.35 10.68 0.32
CA LEU A 5 0.00 11.02 1.70
C LEU A 5 1.54 11.12 1.78
N PRO A 6 2.15 12.24 1.32
CA PRO A 6 3.57 12.47 1.48
C PRO A 6 3.93 12.65 2.96
N GLU A 7 5.15 12.27 3.34
CA GLU A 7 5.68 12.48 4.70
C GLU A 7 4.73 12.02 5.82
N THR A 8 4.19 10.80 5.67
CA THR A 8 3.13 10.28 6.52
C THR A 8 3.64 9.30 7.58
N THR A 9 2.72 8.81 8.41
CA THR A 9 2.94 7.74 9.39
C THR A 9 1.95 6.62 9.14
N THR A 10 2.28 5.40 9.60
CA THR A 10 1.36 4.26 9.54
C THR A 10 0.03 4.55 10.27
N THR A 11 0.06 5.36 11.33
CA THR A 11 -1.14 5.80 12.06
C THR A 11 -2.00 6.71 11.20
N ALA A 12 -1.40 7.70 10.52
CA ALA A 12 -2.12 8.59 9.62
C ALA A 12 -2.69 7.84 8.40
N VAL A 13 -1.96 6.86 7.87
CA VAL A 13 -2.44 5.96 6.81
C VAL A 13 -3.68 5.18 7.25
N ASN A 14 -3.63 4.53 8.42
CA ASN A 14 -4.77 3.76 8.94
C ASN A 14 -5.99 4.66 9.15
N LYS A 15 -5.81 5.83 9.77
CA LYS A 15 -6.90 6.80 9.96
C LYS A 15 -7.51 7.19 8.62
N LYS A 16 -6.68 7.44 7.59
CA LYS A 16 -7.18 7.84 6.28
C LYS A 16 -7.93 6.71 5.57
N LEU A 17 -7.47 5.46 5.71
CA LEU A 17 -8.19 4.28 5.22
C LEU A 17 -9.57 4.17 5.85
N ASP A 18 -9.70 4.36 7.16
CA ASP A 18 -11.00 4.31 7.84
C ASP A 18 -11.96 5.40 7.35
N GLU A 19 -11.47 6.63 7.14
CA GLU A 19 -12.24 7.71 6.52
C GLU A 19 -12.69 7.39 5.08
N LEU A 20 -11.86 6.68 4.32
CA LEU A 20 -12.18 6.29 2.94
C LEU A 20 -13.26 5.20 2.93
N ARG A 21 -13.13 4.18 3.78
CA ARG A 21 -14.13 3.09 3.96
C ARG A 21 -15.50 3.63 4.31
N ALA A 22 -15.55 4.53 5.29
CA ALA A 22 -16.79 5.16 5.73
C ALA A 22 -17.46 5.93 4.58
N ARG A 23 -16.68 6.65 3.76
CA ARG A 23 -17.20 7.43 2.62
C ARG A 23 -17.81 6.58 1.52
N ILE A 24 -17.23 5.42 1.22
CA ILE A 24 -17.73 4.53 0.16
C ILE A 24 -18.84 3.58 0.64
N GLY A 25 -19.27 3.70 1.90
CA GLY A 25 -20.27 2.80 2.49
C GLY A 25 -19.78 1.35 2.62
N ALA A 26 -18.47 1.13 2.50
CA ALA A 26 -17.87 -0.17 2.71
C ALA A 26 -17.90 -0.44 4.22
N VAL A 27 -18.97 -1.11 4.67
CA VAL A 27 -19.00 -1.77 5.98
C VAL A 27 -17.78 -2.67 6.01
N THR A 28 -16.86 -2.37 6.92
CA THR A 28 -15.63 -3.09 7.23
C THR A 28 -15.53 -4.40 6.44
N MET A 29 -14.75 -4.41 5.34
CA MET A 29 -14.35 -5.67 4.74
C MET A 29 -13.86 -6.53 5.90
N GLY A 30 -14.54 -7.64 6.17
CA GLY A 30 -14.24 -8.54 7.28
C GLY A 30 -12.82 -9.08 7.15
N ARG A 31 -12.46 -10.11 7.93
CA ARG A 31 -11.16 -10.78 7.80
C ARG A 31 -11.00 -11.38 6.39
N VAL A 32 -10.56 -10.57 5.45
CA VAL A 32 -10.17 -10.89 4.08
C VAL A 32 -8.67 -11.13 4.06
N LEU A 33 -8.19 -11.81 3.02
CA LEU A 33 -6.76 -12.04 2.84
C LEU A 33 -6.02 -10.69 2.75
N THR A 34 -4.77 -10.66 3.22
CA THR A 34 -3.88 -9.52 2.96
C THR A 34 -2.78 -10.00 2.05
N LEU A 35 -2.73 -9.45 0.83
CA LEU A 35 -1.68 -9.71 -0.14
C LEU A 35 -0.62 -8.61 -0.03
N ILE A 36 0.62 -9.01 0.23
CA ILE A 36 1.76 -8.09 0.29
C ILE A 36 2.61 -8.30 -0.96
N ILE A 37 2.94 -7.21 -1.64
CA ILE A 37 3.74 -7.18 -2.87
C ILE A 37 4.93 -6.26 -2.62
N ALA A 38 6.14 -6.74 -2.93
CA ALA A 38 7.37 -5.96 -2.82
C ALA A 38 8.12 -6.01 -4.17
N PRO A 39 7.70 -5.19 -5.16
CA PRO A 39 8.37 -5.13 -6.45
C PRO A 39 9.82 -4.69 -6.29
N ASP A 40 10.69 -5.22 -7.13
CA ASP A 40 12.11 -4.84 -7.16
C ASP A 40 12.38 -3.56 -7.95
N SER A 41 11.40 -3.11 -8.74
CA SER A 41 11.54 -2.00 -9.68
C SER A 41 10.21 -1.25 -9.89
N GLU A 42 10.31 0.03 -10.27
CA GLU A 42 9.15 0.84 -10.68
C GLU A 42 8.46 0.28 -11.93
N ALA A 43 9.21 -0.42 -12.80
CA ALA A 43 8.66 -1.03 -14.01
C ALA A 43 7.60 -2.10 -13.68
N MET A 44 7.81 -2.87 -12.60
CA MET A 44 6.88 -3.92 -12.17
C MET A 44 5.72 -3.40 -11.31
N PHE A 45 5.77 -2.14 -10.86
CA PHE A 45 4.85 -1.61 -9.85
C PHE A 45 3.39 -1.68 -10.31
N GLU A 46 3.09 -1.10 -11.47
CA GLU A 46 1.70 -1.00 -11.94
C GLU A 46 1.17 -2.36 -12.43
N GLU A 47 2.00 -3.14 -13.13
CA GLU A 47 1.66 -4.50 -13.55
C GLU A 47 1.34 -5.40 -12.34
N SER A 48 2.11 -5.29 -11.25
CA SER A 48 1.85 -6.05 -10.04
C SER A 48 0.52 -5.67 -9.38
N ILE A 49 0.16 -4.38 -9.39
CA ILE A 49 -1.14 -3.91 -8.89
C ILE A 49 -2.26 -4.43 -9.78
N GLU A 50 -2.11 -4.38 -11.10
CA GLU A 50 -3.13 -4.86 -12.05
C GLU A 50 -3.37 -6.37 -11.88
N ALA A 51 -2.30 -7.17 -11.81
CA ALA A 51 -2.38 -8.60 -11.56
C ALA A 51 -3.07 -8.92 -10.22
N ALA A 52 -2.71 -8.19 -9.16
CA ALA A 52 -3.30 -8.36 -7.83
C ALA A 52 -4.78 -7.94 -7.79
N ASN A 53 -5.13 -6.83 -8.45
CA ASN A 53 -6.52 -6.38 -8.58
C ASN A 53 -7.35 -7.44 -9.33
N SER A 54 -6.83 -8.02 -10.41
CA SER A 54 -7.48 -9.12 -11.12
C SER A 54 -7.73 -10.33 -10.21
N ALA A 55 -6.72 -10.77 -9.46
CA ALA A 55 -6.84 -11.87 -8.50
C ALA A 55 -7.83 -11.56 -7.35
N SER A 56 -7.92 -10.30 -6.93
CA SER A 56 -8.81 -9.87 -5.84
C SER A 56 -10.30 -10.07 -6.14
N HIS A 57 -10.69 -10.16 -7.42
CA HIS A 57 -12.07 -10.44 -7.82
C HIS A 57 -12.52 -11.85 -7.45
N GLU A 58 -11.63 -12.84 -7.54
CA GLU A 58 -11.93 -14.23 -7.14
C GLU A 58 -11.70 -14.45 -5.63
N HIS A 59 -10.69 -13.76 -5.10
CA HIS A 59 -10.28 -13.88 -3.70
C HIS A 59 -10.14 -12.49 -3.07
N PRO A 60 -11.21 -11.97 -2.44
CA PRO A 60 -11.19 -10.65 -1.82
C PRO A 60 -9.97 -10.50 -0.92
N SER A 61 -9.14 -9.51 -1.22
CA SER A 61 -7.91 -9.24 -0.50
C SER A 61 -7.65 -7.75 -0.38
N ARG A 62 -7.02 -7.37 0.73
CA ARG A 62 -6.37 -6.07 0.87
C ARG A 62 -4.98 -6.18 0.27
N ILE A 63 -4.64 -5.29 -0.66
CA ILE A 63 -3.34 -5.28 -1.32
C ILE A 63 -2.47 -4.23 -0.65
N ILE A 64 -1.29 -4.62 -0.20
CA ILE A 64 -0.26 -3.72 0.32
C ILE A 64 0.97 -3.85 -0.57
N VAL A 65 1.35 -2.75 -1.22
CA VAL A 65 2.55 -2.68 -2.05
C VAL A 65 3.62 -1.91 -1.30
N VAL A 66 4.81 -2.49 -1.16
CA VAL A 66 5.95 -1.84 -0.50
C VAL A 66 7.03 -1.59 -1.54
N MET A 67 7.31 -0.31 -1.79
CA MET A 67 8.32 0.16 -2.72
C MET A 67 9.49 0.76 -1.95
N ARG A 68 10.71 0.57 -2.49
CA ARG A 68 11.85 1.37 -2.06
C ARG A 68 11.75 2.76 -2.68
N GLY A 69 11.83 3.77 -1.84
CA GLY A 69 12.06 5.16 -2.25
C GLY A 69 13.55 5.43 -2.40
N ASP A 70 13.95 6.68 -2.19
CA ASP A 70 15.36 7.08 -2.27
C ASP A 70 16.13 6.53 -1.05
N PRO A 71 17.05 5.55 -1.22
CA PRO A 71 17.80 4.99 -0.10
C PRO A 71 18.84 5.97 0.47
N TYR A 72 19.17 7.05 -0.26
CA TYR A 72 20.16 8.05 0.13
C TYR A 72 19.54 9.29 0.77
N ALA A 73 18.22 9.33 0.96
CA ALA A 73 17.56 10.44 1.63
C ALA A 73 18.14 10.63 3.05
N GLU A 74 18.36 11.89 3.44
CA GLU A 74 19.02 12.24 4.71
C GLU A 74 18.26 11.72 5.95
N LYS A 75 16.94 11.54 5.84
CA LYS A 75 16.07 11.12 6.94
C LYS A 75 15.15 9.98 6.50
N PRO A 76 14.82 9.04 7.41
CA PRO A 76 13.76 8.07 7.16
C PRO A 76 12.44 8.77 6.84
N ARG A 77 11.80 8.39 5.73
CA ARG A 77 10.51 8.94 5.30
C ARG A 77 9.61 7.83 4.81
N LEU A 78 8.34 7.92 5.18
CA LEU A 78 7.27 7.11 4.61
C LEU A 78 6.37 8.02 3.78
N ASP A 79 6.25 7.71 2.50
CA ASP A 79 5.19 8.25 1.64
C ASP A 79 4.16 7.14 1.42
N ALA A 80 2.88 7.48 1.31
CA ALA A 80 1.85 6.49 1.00
C ALA A 80 0.89 6.98 -0.09
N GLN A 81 0.33 6.02 -0.83
CA GLN A 81 -0.77 6.26 -1.75
C GLN A 81 -1.87 5.24 -1.48
N LEU A 82 -3.09 5.73 -1.29
CA LEU A 82 -4.27 4.91 -1.05
C LEU A 82 -5.13 4.92 -2.30
N ARG A 83 -5.40 3.74 -2.85
CA ARG A 83 -6.34 3.57 -3.95
C ARG A 83 -7.58 2.81 -3.45
N VAL A 84 -8.76 3.32 -3.79
CA VAL A 84 -10.06 2.71 -3.44
C VAL A 84 -11.07 2.86 -4.58
N GLY A 85 -12.09 2.01 -4.58
CA GLY A 85 -13.12 1.99 -5.64
C GLY A 85 -12.52 1.49 -6.96
N ALA A 86 -12.80 2.20 -8.06
CA ALA A 86 -12.33 1.80 -9.40
C ALA A 86 -10.82 1.58 -9.53
N ASP A 87 -10.00 2.23 -8.67
CA ASP A 87 -8.53 2.11 -8.70
C ASP A 87 -7.98 0.95 -7.82
N ALA A 88 -8.86 0.14 -7.22
CA ALA A 88 -8.49 -0.91 -6.26
C ALA A 88 -9.24 -2.23 -6.44
N GLY A 89 -9.85 -2.45 -7.61
CA GLY A 89 -10.62 -3.66 -7.89
C GLY A 89 -11.75 -3.89 -6.89
N ALA A 90 -11.85 -5.11 -6.36
CA ALA A 90 -12.83 -5.47 -5.33
C ALA A 90 -12.39 -5.11 -3.89
N GLY A 91 -11.26 -4.42 -3.73
CA GLY A 91 -10.60 -4.19 -2.45
C GLY A 91 -10.10 -2.77 -2.22
N GLU A 92 -8.97 -2.68 -1.52
CA GLU A 92 -8.22 -1.45 -1.26
C GLU A 92 -6.75 -1.73 -1.55
N VAL A 93 -6.06 -0.79 -2.18
CA VAL A 93 -4.62 -0.86 -2.44
C VAL A 93 -3.92 0.20 -1.61
N VAL A 94 -2.93 -0.23 -0.83
CA VAL A 94 -2.08 0.64 -0.01
C VAL A 94 -0.66 0.55 -0.55
N VAL A 95 -0.19 1.62 -1.17
CA VAL A 95 1.20 1.72 -1.63
C VAL A 95 1.99 2.46 -0.57
N LEU A 96 3.09 1.87 -0.12
CA LEU A 96 4.00 2.44 0.87
C LEU A 96 5.37 2.58 0.22
N ARG A 97 5.94 3.79 0.27
CA ARG A 97 7.27 4.08 -0.26
C ARG A 97 8.19 4.50 0.88
N LEU A 98 9.22 3.69 1.11
CA LEU A 98 10.17 3.87 2.21
C LEU A 98 11.45 4.49 1.68
N SER A 99 11.78 5.71 2.14
CA SER A 99 13.02 6.41 1.77
C SER A 99 13.93 6.58 3.00
N GLY A 100 15.21 6.78 2.73
CA GLY A 100 16.25 7.00 3.72
C GLY A 100 16.90 5.71 4.23
N PRO A 101 17.84 5.84 5.17
CA PRO A 101 18.55 4.70 5.73
C PRO A 101 17.55 3.77 6.41
N SER A 102 17.46 2.53 5.91
CA SER A 102 16.73 1.47 6.60
C SER A 102 17.35 1.33 8.00
N PRO A 103 16.57 1.21 9.10
CA PRO A 103 17.11 0.57 10.29
C PRO A 103 17.66 -0.79 9.82
N ALA A 104 18.91 -1.07 10.18
CA ALA A 104 19.67 -2.19 9.63
C ALA A 104 18.79 -3.45 9.53
N THR A 105 18.75 -4.06 8.35
CA THR A 105 18.23 -5.42 8.19
C THR A 105 18.87 -6.26 9.29
N PRO A 106 18.11 -6.93 10.18
CA PRO A 106 18.72 -7.84 11.14
C PRO A 106 19.43 -8.90 10.31
N THR A 107 20.76 -8.85 10.30
CA THR A 107 21.59 -9.89 9.71
C THR A 107 21.26 -11.15 10.49
N ALA A 108 20.59 -12.10 9.84
CA ALA A 108 20.43 -13.43 10.38
C ALA A 108 21.84 -13.98 10.66
N SER A 109 22.18 -14.09 11.95
CA SER A 109 23.29 -14.89 12.46
C SER A 109 22.73 -16.17 13.03
#